data_AF-A0A924BED7-F1
#
_entry.id   AF-A0A924BED7-F1
#
_cell.length_a   1.000
_cell.length_b   1.000
_cell.length_c   1.000
_cell.angle_alpha   90.00
_cell.angle_beta   90.00
_cell.angle_gamma   90.00
#
_symmetry.space_group_name_H-M   'P 1'
#
loop_
_entity.id
_entity.type
_entity.pdbx_description
1 polymer ?
#
loop_
_entity_poly.entity_id
_entity_poly.type
_entity_poly.pdbx_seq_one_letter_code
_entity_poly.pdbx_strand_id
1 'polypeptide(L)'
;MDNLIERITPSNIDAERSVLGAMLLDKEAVFKVLEILTFHHFYVPNHQIIFKVIFDLYNQNQPIDLITVSNLLRNQGYLEDIGGYSYLLDLSDSVPTTANVEQYSRIVEEKYVRRELIRISSEINNMAYESTESMSNLLDKAEQSIFNIGQGRSSKDMVHIKELLVDNFESITESYPEDGKLPIQTGISTGINDLDTITNGLNPSDLIVIAARPAMGKMEHVDNMLVTPTGKVRMGDIIVGQKICGSNGKNYNITGVFPQGIQECYRVHFDDETFVDCGLEHLWEVSNTEDRKKSIHNSRVVTTEEIL
;
A
#
# COMPACT_ATOMS: atom_id res chain seq x y z
N MET A 1 -33.33 15.74 45.05
CA MET A 1 -33.47 14.66 44.07
C MET A 1 -32.73 15.13 42.84
N ASP A 2 -31.42 14.87 42.80
CA ASP A 2 -30.61 15.21 41.64
C ASP A 2 -30.93 14.23 40.52
N ASN A 3 -31.31 14.77 39.36
CA ASN A 3 -31.43 14.04 38.11
C ASN A 3 -30.05 13.46 37.77
N LEU A 4 -29.82 12.18 38.09
CA LEU A 4 -28.81 11.38 37.43
C LEU A 4 -29.20 11.28 35.96
N ILE A 5 -28.76 12.25 35.15
CA ILE A 5 -28.72 12.11 33.70
C ILE A 5 -27.84 10.88 33.45
N GLU A 6 -28.48 9.80 33.04
CA GLU A 6 -27.81 8.57 32.60
C GLU A 6 -26.84 8.97 31.48
N ARG A 7 -25.54 8.99 31.79
CA ARG A 7 -24.51 9.44 30.83
C ARG A 7 -24.29 8.32 29.83
N ILE A 8 -25.02 8.38 28.72
CA ILE A 8 -24.88 7.43 27.62
C ILE A 8 -23.51 7.63 26.97
N THR A 9 -22.78 6.53 26.78
CA THR A 9 -21.49 6.54 26.08
C THR A 9 -21.64 7.08 24.66
N PRO A 10 -20.81 8.02 24.20
CA PRO A 10 -20.90 8.59 22.86
C PRO A 10 -20.82 7.52 21.75
N SER A 11 -21.92 7.33 21.02
CA SER A 11 -22.00 6.42 19.87
C SER A 11 -22.93 6.99 18.81
N ASN A 12 -22.81 6.49 17.58
CA ASN A 12 -23.79 6.73 16.53
C ASN A 12 -23.94 5.45 15.71
N ILE A 13 -24.93 4.64 16.09
CA ILE A 13 -25.14 3.31 15.52
C ILE A 13 -25.54 3.42 14.05
N ASP A 14 -26.34 4.43 13.67
CA ASP A 14 -26.77 4.62 12.29
C ASP A 14 -25.60 4.98 11.36
N ALA A 15 -24.65 5.79 11.86
CA ALA A 15 -23.41 6.07 11.14
C ALA A 15 -22.55 4.82 10.98
N GLU A 16 -22.38 4.01 12.04
CA GLU A 16 -21.66 2.73 11.95
C GLU A 16 -22.29 1.77 10.94
N ARG A 17 -23.62 1.66 10.94
CA ARG A 17 -24.36 0.84 9.97
C ARG A 17 -24.16 1.33 8.55
N SER A 18 -24.24 2.64 8.34
CA SER A 18 -24.04 3.28 7.04
C SER A 18 -22.62 3.07 6.50
N VAL A 19 -21.61 3.12 7.37
CA VAL A 19 -20.21 2.85 7.00
C VAL A 19 -20.04 1.40 6.55
N LEU A 20 -20.45 0.43 7.37
CA LEU A 20 -20.31 -0.98 7.04
C LEU A 20 -21.12 -1.37 5.80
N GLY A 21 -22.36 -0.88 5.70
CA GLY A 21 -23.18 -1.10 4.52
C GLY A 21 -22.54 -0.53 3.26
N ALA A 22 -21.94 0.67 3.33
CA ALA A 22 -21.27 1.27 2.18
C ALA A 22 -20.06 0.45 1.74
N MET A 23 -19.28 -0.09 2.68
CA MET A 23 -18.15 -0.99 2.39
C MET A 23 -18.60 -2.32 1.74
N LEU A 24 -19.80 -2.80 2.05
CA LEU A 24 -20.37 -4.00 1.42
C LEU A 24 -20.91 -3.77 0.01
N LEU A 25 -21.28 -2.53 -0.32
CA LEU A 25 -21.88 -2.15 -1.60
C LEU A 25 -20.86 -1.63 -2.62
N ASP A 26 -19.82 -0.94 -2.15
CA ASP A 26 -18.89 -0.19 -3.00
C ASP A 26 -17.45 -0.42 -2.56
N LYS A 27 -16.63 -0.92 -3.50
CA LYS A 27 -15.21 -1.14 -3.29
C LYS A 27 -14.45 0.16 -3.03
N GLU A 28 -14.85 1.27 -3.66
CA GLU A 28 -14.20 2.58 -3.42
C GLU A 28 -14.44 3.07 -1.98
N ALA A 29 -15.62 2.77 -1.43
CA ALA A 29 -15.96 3.11 -0.05
C ALA A 29 -15.04 2.39 0.95
N VAL A 30 -14.62 1.15 0.65
CA VAL A 30 -13.66 0.41 1.50
C VAL A 30 -12.37 1.20 1.67
N PHE A 31 -11.74 1.66 0.58
CA PHE A 31 -10.47 2.38 0.65
C PHE A 31 -10.57 3.64 1.51
N LYS A 32 -11.60 4.46 1.26
CA LYS A 32 -11.85 5.71 2.01
C LYS A 32 -12.08 5.46 3.50
N VAL A 33 -12.78 4.38 3.83
CA VAL A 33 -13.06 4.03 5.23
C VAL A 33 -11.80 3.54 5.94
N LEU A 34 -11.01 2.68 5.29
CA LEU A 34 -9.77 2.13 5.87
C LEU A 34 -8.70 3.20 6.14
N GLU A 35 -8.75 4.34 5.43
CA GLU A 35 -7.88 5.50 5.72
C GLU A 35 -8.26 6.23 7.01
N ILE A 36 -9.52 6.15 7.45
CA ILE A 36 -10.06 6.95 8.56
C ILE A 36 -10.28 6.08 9.81
N LEU A 37 -10.74 4.84 9.63
CA LEU A 37 -11.22 4.00 10.72
C LEU A 37 -10.42 2.71 10.86
N THR A 38 -10.38 2.24 12.10
CA THR A 38 -9.98 0.88 12.49
C THR A 38 -11.12 0.21 13.23
N PHE A 39 -11.07 -1.12 13.39
CA PHE A 39 -12.13 -1.87 14.07
C PHE A 39 -12.41 -1.36 15.50
N HIS A 40 -11.42 -0.77 16.20
CA HIS A 40 -11.61 -0.18 17.53
C HIS A 40 -12.55 1.03 17.58
N HIS A 41 -12.78 1.68 16.44
CA HIS A 41 -13.63 2.88 16.37
C HIS A 41 -15.12 2.56 16.49
N PHE A 42 -15.54 1.33 16.21
CA PHE A 42 -16.94 0.94 16.29
C PHE A 42 -17.34 0.67 17.75
N TYR A 43 -18.50 1.17 18.16
CA TYR A 43 -19.03 0.95 19.49
C TYR A 43 -19.65 -0.45 19.62
N VAL A 44 -20.33 -0.93 18.58
CA VAL A 44 -21.01 -2.23 18.61
C VAL A 44 -19.99 -3.36 18.35
N PRO A 45 -19.84 -4.36 19.23
CA PRO A 45 -18.89 -5.46 19.03
C PRO A 45 -19.07 -6.19 17.69
N ASN A 46 -20.32 -6.43 17.28
CA ASN A 46 -20.61 -7.08 16.01
C ASN A 46 -20.10 -6.26 14.81
N HIS A 47 -20.16 -4.93 14.88
CA HIS A 47 -19.60 -4.05 13.85
C HIS A 47 -18.06 -4.13 13.81
N GLN A 48 -17.39 -4.26 14.97
CA GLN A 48 -15.94 -4.46 15.02
C GLN A 48 -15.53 -5.75 14.31
N ILE A 49 -16.28 -6.84 14.53
CA ILE A 49 -16.05 -8.14 13.90
C ILE A 49 -16.22 -8.04 12.38
N ILE A 50 -17.32 -7.45 11.92
CA ILE A 50 -17.58 -7.27 10.48
C ILE A 50 -16.48 -6.44 9.83
N PHE A 51 -16.09 -5.33 10.44
CA PHE A 51 -14.99 -4.49 9.94
C PHE A 51 -13.68 -5.27 9.84
N LYS A 52 -13.34 -6.06 10.88
CA LYS A 52 -12.13 -6.87 10.88
C LYS A 52 -12.11 -7.89 9.73
N VAL A 53 -13.23 -8.55 9.47
CA VAL A 53 -13.36 -9.49 8.34
C VAL A 53 -13.17 -8.76 7.00
N ILE A 54 -13.77 -7.58 6.84
CA ILE A 54 -13.59 -6.76 5.63
C ILE A 54 -12.12 -6.37 5.45
N PHE A 55 -11.44 -5.99 6.54
CA PHE A 55 -10.01 -5.68 6.54
C PHE A 55 -9.14 -6.90 6.19
N ASP A 56 -9.48 -8.09 6.69
CA ASP A 56 -8.77 -9.33 6.36
C ASP A 56 -8.91 -9.68 4.87
N LEU A 57 -10.10 -9.53 4.29
CA LEU A 57 -10.34 -9.71 2.85
C LEU A 57 -9.56 -8.70 2.02
N TYR A 58 -9.54 -7.43 2.47
CA TYR A 58 -8.76 -6.37 1.85
C TYR A 58 -7.27 -6.72 1.77
N ASN A 59 -6.67 -7.15 2.89
CA ASN A 59 -5.25 -7.54 2.94
C ASN A 59 -4.93 -8.76 2.07
N GLN A 60 -5.90 -9.64 1.85
CA GLN A 60 -5.77 -10.80 0.98
C GLN A 60 -6.07 -10.47 -0.50
N ASN A 61 -6.30 -9.20 -0.84
CA ASN A 61 -6.72 -8.75 -2.17
C ASN A 61 -7.96 -9.51 -2.71
N GLN A 62 -8.86 -9.92 -1.81
CA GLN A 62 -10.09 -10.60 -2.17
C GLN A 62 -11.22 -9.59 -2.45
N PRO A 63 -12.20 -9.94 -3.30
CA PRO A 63 -13.37 -9.11 -3.50
C PRO A 63 -14.12 -8.93 -2.17
N ILE A 64 -14.56 -7.70 -1.91
CA ILE A 64 -15.33 -7.35 -0.72
C ILE A 64 -16.75 -7.09 -1.18
N ASP A 65 -17.62 -8.04 -0.87
CA ASP A 65 -19.05 -7.99 -1.13
C ASP A 65 -19.76 -8.83 -0.08
N LEU A 66 -21.09 -8.73 -0.05
CA LEU A 66 -21.91 -9.38 0.96
C LEU A 66 -21.79 -10.92 0.98
N ILE A 67 -21.57 -11.56 -0.17
CA ILE A 67 -21.36 -13.02 -0.27
C ILE A 67 -19.99 -13.36 0.29
N THR A 68 -18.94 -12.65 -0.13
CA THR A 68 -17.56 -12.95 0.27
C THR A 68 -17.34 -12.71 1.77
N VAL A 69 -17.89 -11.61 2.30
CA VAL A 69 -17.87 -11.29 3.74
C VAL A 69 -18.65 -12.33 4.55
N SER A 70 -19.86 -12.69 4.13
CA SER A 70 -20.67 -13.69 4.85
C SER A 70 -20.03 -15.09 4.87
N ASN A 71 -19.36 -15.48 3.78
CA ASN A 71 -18.62 -16.74 3.73
C ASN A 71 -17.43 -16.75 4.69
N LEU A 72 -16.65 -15.66 4.74
CA LEU A 72 -15.51 -15.60 5.66
C LEU A 72 -15.98 -15.58 7.12
N LEU A 73 -17.02 -14.82 7.44
CA LEU A 73 -17.66 -14.84 8.77
C LEU A 73 -18.15 -16.23 9.16
N ARG A 74 -18.74 -16.98 8.22
CA ARG A 74 -19.20 -18.35 8.45
C ARG A 74 -18.02 -19.28 8.73
N ASN A 75 -16.97 -19.19 7.94
CA ASN A 75 -15.78 -20.04 8.09
C ASN A 75 -15.06 -19.77 9.43
N GLN A 76 -15.09 -18.54 9.92
CA GLN A 76 -14.54 -18.17 11.23
C GLN A 76 -15.50 -18.45 12.40
N GLY A 77 -16.75 -18.86 12.13
CA GLY A 77 -17.74 -19.18 13.15
C GLY A 77 -18.49 -17.97 13.74
N TYR A 78 -18.30 -16.76 13.20
CA TYR A 78 -18.89 -15.53 13.73
C TYR A 78 -20.21 -15.12 13.06
N LEU A 79 -20.61 -15.76 11.95
CA LEU A 79 -21.79 -15.33 11.18
C LEU A 79 -23.08 -15.32 12.01
N GLU A 80 -23.31 -16.34 12.84
CA GLU A 80 -24.51 -16.40 13.68
C GLU A 80 -24.47 -15.37 14.81
N ASP A 81 -23.28 -15.13 15.39
CA ASP A 81 -23.08 -14.16 16.49
C ASP A 81 -23.42 -12.72 16.08
N ILE A 82 -23.15 -12.37 14.81
CA ILE A 82 -23.45 -11.04 14.29
C ILE A 82 -24.93 -10.85 13.88
N GLY A 83 -25.77 -11.89 13.97
CA GLY A 83 -27.17 -11.85 13.55
C GLY A 83 -27.44 -12.47 12.18
N GLY A 84 -26.47 -13.22 11.63
CA GLY A 84 -26.62 -13.98 10.40
C GLY A 84 -26.53 -13.15 9.12
N TYR A 85 -26.81 -13.81 8.01
CA TYR A 85 -26.81 -13.18 6.67
C TYR A 85 -27.83 -12.05 6.54
N SER A 86 -28.98 -12.15 7.22
CA SER A 86 -30.01 -11.11 7.24
C SER A 86 -29.50 -9.80 7.81
N TYR A 87 -28.64 -9.84 8.83
CA TYR A 87 -28.09 -8.63 9.41
C TYR A 87 -27.16 -7.88 8.44
N LEU A 88 -26.37 -8.62 7.66
CA LEU A 88 -25.52 -8.02 6.61
C LEU A 88 -26.37 -7.38 5.51
N LEU A 89 -27.49 -7.98 5.13
CA LEU A 89 -28.44 -7.38 4.19
C LEU A 89 -29.04 -6.09 4.75
N ASP A 90 -29.47 -6.10 6.02
CA ASP A 90 -30.01 -4.91 6.68
C ASP A 90 -28.98 -3.77 6.80
N LEU A 91 -27.69 -4.08 6.86
CA LEU A 91 -26.62 -3.08 6.81
C LEU A 91 -26.55 -2.45 5.43
N SER A 92 -26.51 -3.26 4.36
CA SER A 92 -26.51 -2.78 2.98
C SER A 92 -27.75 -1.94 2.66
N ASP A 93 -28.94 -2.36 3.10
CA ASP A 93 -30.19 -1.64 2.85
C ASP A 93 -30.32 -0.34 3.65
N SER A 94 -29.55 -0.19 4.74
CA SER A 94 -29.58 1.02 5.58
C SER A 94 -28.81 2.21 5.00
N VAL A 95 -28.05 2.02 3.92
CA VAL A 95 -27.18 3.04 3.33
C VAL A 95 -27.97 3.97 2.40
N PRO A 96 -28.10 5.27 2.70
CA PRO A 96 -28.78 6.20 1.80
C PRO A 96 -27.97 6.47 0.52
N THR A 97 -26.65 6.54 0.65
CA THR A 97 -25.70 6.71 -0.46
C THR A 97 -24.28 6.34 0.00
N THR A 98 -23.51 5.68 -0.85
CA THR A 98 -22.09 5.37 -0.59
C THR A 98 -21.19 6.60 -0.74
N ALA A 99 -21.64 7.64 -1.45
CA ALA A 99 -20.86 8.85 -1.70
C ALA A 99 -20.49 9.62 -0.42
N ASN A 100 -21.33 9.54 0.62
CA ASN A 100 -21.13 10.24 1.89
C ASN A 100 -20.38 9.40 2.93
N VAL A 101 -19.79 8.27 2.55
CA VAL A 101 -19.15 7.33 3.48
C VAL A 101 -18.07 8.01 4.34
N GLU A 102 -17.27 8.92 3.78
CA GLU A 102 -16.27 9.67 4.54
C GLU A 102 -16.88 10.51 5.66
N GLN A 103 -18.04 11.13 5.41
CA GLN A 103 -18.73 11.92 6.43
C GLN A 103 -19.22 11.04 7.57
N TYR A 104 -19.80 9.87 7.24
CA TYR A 104 -20.23 8.91 8.26
C TYR A 104 -19.03 8.34 9.04
N SER A 105 -17.91 8.05 8.36
CA SER A 105 -16.68 7.62 9.01
C SER A 105 -16.16 8.64 10.02
N ARG A 106 -16.11 9.93 9.65
CA ARG A 106 -15.70 11.01 10.56
C ARG A 106 -16.63 11.13 11.77
N ILE A 107 -17.93 10.87 11.61
CA ILE A 107 -18.86 10.84 12.75
C ILE A 107 -18.50 9.69 13.70
N VAL A 108 -18.22 8.49 13.18
CA VAL A 108 -17.81 7.34 13.99
C VAL A 108 -16.49 7.62 14.72
N GLU A 109 -15.51 8.19 14.02
CA GLU A 109 -14.22 8.63 14.57
C GLU A 109 -14.42 9.64 15.72
N GLU A 110 -15.22 10.68 15.50
CA GLU A 110 -15.51 11.69 16.53
C GLU A 110 -16.13 11.06 17.79
N LYS A 111 -17.05 10.11 17.61
CA LYS A 111 -17.66 9.39 18.74
C LYS A 111 -16.64 8.52 19.46
N TYR A 112 -15.74 7.84 18.73
CA TYR A 112 -14.65 7.07 19.33
C TYR A 112 -13.72 7.95 20.17
N VAL A 113 -13.26 9.09 19.63
CA VAL A 113 -12.40 10.04 20.36
C VAL A 113 -13.07 10.51 21.64
N ARG A 114 -14.37 10.82 21.60
CA ARG A 114 -15.14 11.18 22.81
C ARG A 114 -15.20 10.04 23.82
N ARG A 115 -15.32 8.77 23.39
CA ARG A 115 -15.29 7.60 24.29
C ARG A 115 -13.91 7.41 24.91
N GLU A 116 -12.84 7.55 24.15
CA GLU A 116 -11.48 7.43 24.67
C GLU A 116 -11.15 8.54 25.68
N LEU A 117 -11.60 9.78 25.43
CA LEU A 117 -11.47 10.86 26.41
C LEU A 117 -12.17 10.53 27.74
N ILE A 118 -13.38 9.95 27.70
CA ILE A 118 -14.11 9.52 28.90
C ILE A 118 -13.37 8.37 29.61
N ARG A 119 -12.85 7.41 28.85
CA ARG A 119 -12.08 6.27 29.38
C ARG A 119 -10.83 6.76 30.12
N ILE A 120 -10.03 7.58 29.45
CA ILE A 120 -8.79 8.13 30.02
C ILE A 120 -9.08 9.07 31.19
N SER A 121 -10.14 9.88 31.14
CA SER A 121 -10.52 10.72 32.29
C SER A 121 -10.84 9.87 33.52
N SER A 122 -11.50 8.73 33.32
CA SER A 122 -11.84 7.79 34.40
C SER A 122 -10.59 7.07 34.92
N GLU A 123 -9.67 6.71 34.03
CA GLU A 123 -8.36 6.12 34.37
C GLU A 123 -7.50 7.08 35.20
N ILE A 124 -7.37 8.34 34.76
CA ILE A 124 -6.67 9.40 35.50
C ILE A 124 -7.33 9.65 36.86
N ASN A 125 -8.66 9.66 36.91
CA ASN A 125 -9.39 9.84 38.17
C ASN A 125 -9.09 8.69 39.15
N ASN A 126 -9.11 7.44 38.68
CA ASN A 126 -8.77 6.29 39.52
C ASN A 126 -7.32 6.33 39.98
N MET A 127 -6.38 6.66 39.07
CA MET A 127 -4.97 6.85 39.41
C MET A 127 -4.78 7.87 40.52
N ALA A 128 -5.53 8.99 40.49
CA ALA A 128 -5.44 10.04 41.51
C ALA A 128 -5.94 9.59 42.90
N TYR A 129 -6.85 8.62 42.97
CA TYR A 129 -7.34 8.07 44.24
C TYR A 129 -6.48 6.90 44.76
N GLU A 130 -5.94 6.07 43.87
CA GLU A 130 -5.29 4.80 44.22
C GLU A 130 -3.75 4.87 44.32
N SER A 131 -3.11 5.94 43.85
CA SER A 131 -1.66 5.92 43.59
C SER A 131 -0.77 5.84 44.84
N THR A 132 0.12 4.84 44.85
CA THR A 132 1.35 4.72 45.68
C THR A 132 2.60 5.25 44.98
N GLU A 133 2.47 5.69 43.72
CA GLU A 133 3.57 6.20 42.88
C GLU A 133 3.91 7.67 43.17
N SER A 134 5.06 8.14 42.69
CA SER A 134 5.45 9.55 42.81
C SER A 134 4.55 10.46 41.97
N MET A 135 4.30 11.67 42.46
CA MET A 135 3.47 12.67 41.77
C MET A 135 3.96 12.97 40.34
N SER A 136 5.28 12.95 40.12
CA SER A 136 5.89 13.17 38.79
C SER A 136 5.44 12.12 37.79
N ASN A 137 5.52 10.83 38.17
CA ASN A 137 5.16 9.73 37.28
C ASN A 137 3.66 9.73 36.93
N LEU A 138 2.80 10.15 37.87
CA LEU A 138 1.36 10.25 37.63
C LEU A 138 1.05 11.32 36.58
N LEU A 139 1.68 12.50 36.69
CA LEU A 139 1.51 13.59 35.72
C LEU A 139 1.99 13.16 34.32
N ASP A 140 3.16 12.53 34.23
CA ASP A 140 3.72 12.07 32.96
C ASP A 140 2.78 11.04 32.27
N LYS A 141 2.22 10.09 33.03
CA LYS A 141 1.26 9.11 32.51
C LYS A 141 -0.04 9.76 32.03
N ALA A 142 -0.55 10.75 32.76
CA ALA A 142 -1.76 11.48 32.38
C ALA A 142 -1.53 12.29 31.08
N GLU A 143 -0.40 12.99 30.98
CA GLU A 143 -0.01 13.75 29.79
C GLU A 143 0.14 12.83 28.57
N GLN A 144 0.86 11.71 28.71
CA GLN A 144 1.00 10.71 27.65
C GLN A 144 -0.35 10.15 27.19
N SER A 145 -1.26 9.86 28.13
CA SER A 145 -2.58 9.32 27.80
C SER A 145 -3.41 10.28 26.96
N ILE A 146 -3.43 11.57 27.34
CA ILE A 146 -4.14 12.61 26.57
C ILE A 146 -3.47 12.83 25.21
N PHE A 147 -2.14 12.86 25.18
CA PHE A 147 -1.38 13.03 23.94
C PHE A 147 -1.66 11.92 22.91
N ASN A 148 -1.77 10.67 23.37
CA ASN A 148 -2.04 9.52 22.49
C ASN A 148 -3.40 9.63 21.77
N ILE A 149 -4.43 10.18 22.42
CA ILE A 149 -5.74 10.44 21.78
C ILE A 149 -5.56 11.44 20.63
N GLY A 150 -4.83 12.53 20.86
CA GLY A 150 -4.64 13.61 19.87
C GLY A 150 -3.90 13.17 18.60
N GLN A 151 -3.10 12.11 18.68
CA GLN A 151 -2.36 11.55 17.55
C GLN A 151 -3.13 10.46 16.79
N GLY A 152 -4.38 10.13 17.19
CA GLY A 152 -5.14 9.04 16.58
C GLY A 152 -4.50 7.66 16.77
N ARG A 153 -3.53 7.53 17.69
CA ARG A 153 -2.84 6.28 17.98
C ARG A 153 -3.60 5.58 19.09
N SER A 154 -4.25 4.47 18.76
CA SER A 154 -4.70 3.53 19.79
C SER A 154 -3.46 3.07 20.55
N SER A 155 -3.47 3.15 21.88
CA SER A 155 -2.36 2.73 22.74
C SER A 155 -2.00 1.24 22.57
N LYS A 156 -2.85 0.47 21.90
CA LYS A 156 -2.66 -0.95 21.55
C LYS A 156 -1.72 -1.23 20.38
N ASP A 157 -1.39 -0.25 19.54
CA ASP A 157 -0.49 -0.46 18.38
C ASP A 157 0.98 -0.14 18.70
N MET A 158 1.31 0.12 19.97
CA MET A 158 2.69 0.23 20.42
C MET A 158 3.26 -1.17 20.65
N VAL A 159 3.75 -1.80 19.59
CA VAL A 159 4.62 -2.96 19.71
C VAL A 159 5.94 -2.48 20.34
N HIS A 160 6.35 -3.09 21.44
CA HIS A 160 7.59 -2.68 22.10
C HIS A 160 8.74 -2.93 21.13
N ILE A 161 9.71 -2.01 20.97
CA ILE A 161 10.83 -2.20 20.03
C ILE A 161 11.54 -3.55 20.27
N LYS A 162 11.54 -4.01 21.52
CA LYS A 162 12.05 -5.33 21.91
C LYS A 162 11.34 -6.49 21.20
N GLU A 163 10.03 -6.44 21.04
CA GLU A 163 9.23 -7.48 20.36
C GLU A 163 9.51 -7.47 18.85
N LEU A 164 9.54 -6.27 18.23
CA LEU A 164 9.96 -6.12 16.83
C LEU A 164 11.41 -6.59 16.61
N LEU A 165 12.29 -6.40 17.58
CA LEU A 165 13.67 -6.87 17.48
C LEU A 165 13.75 -8.40 17.52
N VAL A 166 12.91 -9.10 18.30
CA VAL A 166 12.93 -10.57 18.33
C VAL A 166 12.53 -11.14 16.96
N ASP A 167 11.42 -10.68 16.39
CA ASP A 167 10.92 -11.16 15.10
C ASP A 167 11.90 -10.85 13.95
N ASN A 168 12.57 -9.69 13.99
CA ASN A 168 13.60 -9.33 13.02
C ASN A 168 14.91 -10.11 13.23
N PHE A 169 15.28 -10.44 14.48
CA PHE A 169 16.51 -11.21 14.75
C PHE A 169 16.42 -12.65 14.24
N GLU A 170 15.25 -13.28 14.31
CA GLU A 170 15.03 -14.60 13.72
C GLU A 170 15.18 -14.56 12.18
N SER A 171 14.60 -13.56 11.53
CA SER A 171 14.74 -13.36 10.08
C SER A 171 16.19 -13.08 9.64
N ILE A 172 16.95 -12.34 10.47
CA ILE A 172 18.38 -12.04 10.22
C ILE A 172 19.25 -13.29 10.41
N THR A 173 18.95 -14.13 11.41
CA THR A 173 19.73 -15.34 11.69
C THR A 173 19.52 -16.43 10.64
N GLU A 174 18.34 -16.56 10.05
CA GLU A 174 18.13 -17.42 8.88
C GLU A 174 18.93 -16.98 7.65
N SER A 175 19.22 -15.68 7.52
CA SER A 175 19.96 -15.10 6.39
C SER A 175 21.49 -15.25 6.47
N TYR A 176 22.02 -15.70 7.61
CA TYR A 176 23.45 -15.92 7.87
C TYR A 176 23.73 -17.40 8.18
N PRO A 177 24.07 -18.24 7.18
CA PRO A 177 24.53 -19.60 7.46
C PRO A 177 25.88 -19.58 8.18
N GLU A 178 26.06 -20.47 9.18
CA GLU A 178 27.24 -20.57 10.07
C GLU A 178 28.60 -20.75 9.34
N ASP A 179 28.59 -21.04 8.04
CA ASP A 179 29.78 -21.40 7.24
C ASP A 179 30.52 -20.23 6.58
N GLY A 180 30.24 -18.97 6.95
CA GLY A 180 30.98 -17.80 6.45
C GLY A 180 30.84 -17.53 4.94
N LYS A 181 29.77 -18.04 4.32
CA LYS A 181 29.38 -17.66 2.95
C LYS A 181 28.66 -16.31 2.96
N LEU A 182 28.74 -15.60 1.83
CA LEU A 182 28.03 -14.33 1.60
C LEU A 182 26.56 -14.45 2.02
N PRO A 183 25.97 -13.38 2.58
CA PRO A 183 24.59 -13.40 3.08
C PRO A 183 23.64 -13.94 2.00
N ILE A 184 22.65 -14.71 2.43
CA ILE A 184 21.60 -15.20 1.53
C ILE A 184 20.92 -13.95 0.93
N GLN A 185 20.89 -13.87 -0.41
CA GLN A 185 20.16 -12.81 -1.11
C GLN A 185 18.70 -12.87 -0.67
N THR A 186 18.25 -11.85 0.06
CA THR A 186 16.89 -11.75 0.60
C THR A 186 15.90 -11.31 -0.47
N GLY A 187 16.37 -10.57 -1.47
CA GLY A 187 15.57 -10.11 -2.61
C GLY A 187 15.63 -11.05 -3.81
N ILE A 188 14.71 -10.84 -4.76
CA ILE A 188 14.67 -11.55 -6.04
C ILE A 188 15.89 -11.13 -6.88
N SER A 189 16.77 -12.06 -7.23
CA SER A 189 17.96 -11.77 -8.05
C SER A 189 17.58 -11.18 -9.42
N THR A 190 18.25 -10.09 -9.82
CA THR A 190 18.14 -9.48 -11.15
C THR A 190 18.89 -10.27 -12.22
N GLY A 191 19.77 -11.20 -11.80
CA GLY A 191 20.73 -11.87 -12.65
C GLY A 191 21.98 -11.02 -12.95
N ILE A 192 22.00 -9.73 -12.63
CA ILE A 192 23.19 -8.90 -12.81
C ILE A 192 23.98 -8.95 -11.50
N ASN A 193 25.01 -9.82 -11.43
CA ASN A 193 25.76 -10.07 -10.19
C ASN A 193 26.24 -8.79 -9.48
N ASP A 194 26.72 -7.81 -10.23
CA ASP A 194 27.23 -6.56 -9.65
C ASP A 194 26.10 -5.74 -9.04
N LEU A 195 24.92 -5.71 -9.68
CA LEU A 195 23.73 -5.03 -9.18
C LEU A 195 23.17 -5.77 -7.96
N ASP A 196 23.06 -7.10 -8.03
CA ASP A 196 22.57 -7.92 -6.92
C ASP A 196 23.50 -7.90 -5.71
N THR A 197 24.81 -7.68 -5.92
CA THR A 197 25.76 -7.47 -4.81
C THR A 197 25.51 -6.14 -4.11
N ILE A 198 25.06 -5.12 -4.85
CA ILE A 198 24.79 -3.78 -4.31
C ILE A 198 23.39 -3.73 -3.66
N THR A 199 22.38 -4.35 -4.28
CA THR A 199 20.98 -4.24 -3.85
C THR A 199 20.51 -5.42 -2.99
N ASN A 200 21.29 -6.51 -2.92
CA ASN A 200 20.90 -7.80 -2.35
C ASN A 200 19.66 -8.42 -3.02
N GLY A 201 19.51 -8.16 -4.33
CA GLY A 201 18.31 -8.51 -5.11
C GLY A 201 17.25 -7.40 -5.07
N LEU A 202 16.06 -7.68 -5.60
CA LEU A 202 14.90 -6.79 -5.60
C LEU A 202 13.95 -7.21 -4.47
N ASN A 203 13.72 -6.34 -3.47
CA ASN A 203 12.87 -6.69 -2.33
C ASN A 203 11.39 -6.38 -2.61
N PRO A 204 10.43 -7.21 -2.13
CA PRO A 204 9.00 -7.05 -2.42
C PRO A 204 8.35 -5.73 -1.95
N SER A 205 8.98 -5.00 -1.02
CA SER A 205 8.48 -3.72 -0.51
C SER A 205 9.14 -2.49 -1.17
N ASP A 206 10.13 -2.70 -2.03
CA ASP A 206 10.87 -1.62 -2.67
C ASP A 206 10.17 -1.17 -3.96
N LEU A 207 9.95 0.14 -4.13
CA LEU A 207 9.63 0.73 -5.42
C LEU A 207 10.92 0.99 -6.20
N ILE A 208 11.17 0.21 -7.25
CA ILE A 208 12.43 0.26 -8.01
C ILE A 208 12.23 1.03 -9.31
N VAL A 209 12.79 2.23 -9.39
CA VAL A 209 12.68 3.11 -10.56
C VAL A 209 13.97 3.09 -11.37
N ILE A 210 13.89 2.63 -12.63
CA ILE A 210 15.01 2.69 -13.58
C ILE A 210 14.88 3.96 -14.40
N ALA A 211 15.64 4.99 -14.02
CA ALA A 211 15.68 6.26 -14.73
C ALA A 211 16.95 6.36 -15.59
N ALA A 212 16.79 6.76 -16.85
CA ALA A 212 17.90 7.07 -17.75
C ALA A 212 17.56 8.30 -18.60
N ARG A 213 18.58 8.98 -19.12
CA ARG A 213 18.40 10.11 -20.05
C ARG A 213 17.70 9.65 -21.36
N PRO A 214 17.08 10.56 -22.14
CA PRO A 214 16.67 10.26 -23.50
C PRO A 214 17.80 9.61 -24.32
N ALA A 215 17.45 8.74 -25.27
CA ALA A 215 18.38 7.95 -26.10
C ALA A 215 19.30 6.93 -25.37
N MET A 216 19.02 6.59 -24.10
CA MET A 216 19.80 5.58 -23.35
C MET A 216 19.22 4.15 -23.40
N GLY A 217 18.28 3.85 -24.31
CA GLY A 217 17.76 2.49 -24.51
C GLY A 217 16.68 2.02 -23.51
N LYS A 218 15.85 2.93 -22.99
CA LYS A 218 14.72 2.59 -22.09
C LYS A 218 13.61 1.78 -22.77
N MET A 219 13.52 1.89 -24.10
CA MET A 219 12.57 1.18 -24.95
C MET A 219 13.36 0.60 -26.12
N GLU A 220 13.21 -0.71 -26.35
CA GLU A 220 13.90 -1.43 -27.42
C GLU A 220 12.90 -2.12 -28.34
N HIS A 221 13.23 -2.18 -29.63
CA HIS A 221 12.34 -2.74 -30.64
C HIS A 221 12.23 -4.27 -30.48
N VAL A 222 11.04 -4.84 -30.67
CA VAL A 222 10.79 -6.29 -30.54
C VAL A 222 11.63 -7.14 -31.51
N ASP A 223 12.07 -6.56 -32.62
CA ASP A 223 12.94 -7.23 -33.59
C ASP A 223 14.41 -7.26 -33.20
N ASN A 224 14.80 -6.60 -32.11
CA ASN A 224 16.20 -6.63 -31.68
C ASN A 224 16.65 -8.06 -31.40
N MET A 225 17.86 -8.36 -31.86
CA MET A 225 18.45 -9.69 -31.74
C MET A 225 19.13 -9.82 -30.40
N LEU A 226 18.60 -10.71 -29.57
CA LEU A 226 19.19 -11.13 -28.31
C LEU A 226 20.01 -12.40 -28.54
N VAL A 227 21.16 -12.47 -27.86
CA VAL A 227 22.04 -13.63 -27.96
C VAL A 227 21.61 -14.65 -26.93
N THR A 228 21.35 -15.89 -27.36
CA THR A 228 21.07 -17.03 -26.49
C THR A 228 22.17 -18.09 -26.67
N PRO A 229 22.31 -19.06 -25.74
CA PRO A 229 23.28 -20.15 -25.88
C PRO A 229 23.07 -21.00 -27.14
N THR A 230 21.85 -20.99 -27.68
CA THR A 230 21.44 -21.78 -28.85
C THR A 230 21.45 -20.97 -30.15
N GLY A 231 21.76 -19.66 -30.11
CA GLY A 231 21.75 -18.79 -31.28
C GLY A 231 21.12 -17.41 -31.00
N LYS A 232 21.01 -16.57 -32.02
CA LYS A 232 20.32 -15.28 -31.89
C LYS A 232 18.80 -15.48 -31.99
N VAL A 233 18.05 -14.81 -31.13
CA VAL A 233 16.58 -14.85 -31.09
C VAL A 233 16.07 -13.41 -31.04
N ARG A 234 14.93 -13.11 -31.66
CA ARG A 234 14.34 -11.77 -31.56
C ARG A 234 13.78 -11.55 -30.17
N MET A 235 13.79 -10.31 -29.69
CA MET A 235 13.26 -9.94 -28.40
C MET A 235 11.77 -10.26 -28.25
N GLY A 236 10.99 -10.15 -29.32
CA GLY A 236 9.58 -10.55 -29.35
C GLY A 236 9.32 -12.05 -29.31
N ASP A 237 10.30 -12.88 -29.66
CA ASP A 237 10.16 -14.34 -29.72
C ASP A 237 10.59 -15.04 -28.42
N ILE A 238 10.93 -14.26 -27.39
CA ILE A 238 11.40 -14.78 -26.11
C ILE A 238 10.26 -15.38 -25.29
N ILE A 239 10.54 -16.52 -24.65
CA ILE A 239 9.63 -17.17 -23.72
C ILE A 239 10.21 -17.26 -22.31
N VAL A 240 9.34 -17.25 -21.31
CA VAL A 240 9.71 -17.49 -19.91
C VAL A 240 10.39 -18.86 -19.78
N GLY A 241 11.51 -18.90 -19.05
CA GLY A 241 12.35 -20.08 -18.85
C GLY A 241 13.46 -20.26 -19.89
N GLN A 242 13.45 -19.51 -21.00
CA GLN A 242 14.55 -19.51 -21.96
C GLN A 242 15.80 -18.83 -21.39
N LYS A 243 16.98 -19.21 -21.88
CA LYS A 243 18.27 -18.63 -21.46
C LYS A 243 18.75 -17.56 -22.44
N ILE A 244 19.17 -16.41 -21.92
CA ILE A 244 19.86 -15.35 -22.66
C ILE A 244 21.31 -15.22 -22.18
N CYS A 245 22.22 -14.87 -23.08
CA CYS A 245 23.60 -14.57 -22.76
C CYS A 245 23.70 -13.10 -22.35
N GLY A 246 24.17 -12.83 -21.13
CA GLY A 246 24.49 -11.47 -20.72
C GLY A 246 25.85 -11.02 -21.26
N SER A 247 26.13 -9.72 -21.13
CA SER A 247 27.38 -9.08 -21.56
C SER A 247 28.64 -9.65 -20.89
N ASN A 248 28.49 -10.30 -19.73
CA ASN A 248 29.57 -10.99 -19.02
C ASN A 248 29.78 -12.45 -19.46
N GLY A 249 29.11 -12.90 -20.53
CA GLY A 249 29.24 -14.25 -21.08
C GLY A 249 28.54 -15.35 -20.28
N LYS A 250 27.82 -15.01 -19.21
CA LYS A 250 26.99 -15.95 -18.44
C LYS A 250 25.57 -16.01 -18.98
N ASN A 251 24.87 -17.09 -18.65
CA ASN A 251 23.50 -17.35 -19.10
C ASN A 251 22.50 -17.02 -18.00
N TYR A 252 21.40 -16.35 -18.35
CA TYR A 252 20.32 -15.93 -17.45
C TYR A 252 18.99 -16.48 -17.92
N ASN A 253 18.15 -16.93 -16.98
CA ASN A 253 16.80 -17.37 -17.31
C ASN A 253 15.87 -16.17 -17.38
N ILE A 254 15.02 -16.12 -18.41
CA ILE A 254 13.91 -15.16 -18.47
C ILE A 254 12.85 -15.57 -17.47
N THR A 255 12.57 -14.72 -16.48
CA THR A 255 11.61 -14.98 -15.40
C THR A 255 10.20 -14.47 -15.70
N GLY A 256 10.07 -13.53 -16.65
CA GLY A 256 8.78 -12.95 -17.04
C GLY A 256 8.88 -12.25 -18.39
N VAL A 257 7.76 -12.25 -19.13
CA VAL A 257 7.57 -11.47 -20.36
C VAL A 257 6.29 -10.67 -20.18
N PHE A 258 6.38 -9.35 -20.25
CA PHE A 258 5.27 -8.42 -20.01
C PHE A 258 4.90 -7.71 -21.31
N PRO A 259 3.89 -8.19 -22.06
CA PRO A 259 3.51 -7.59 -23.32
C PRO A 259 2.92 -6.20 -23.09
N GLN A 260 3.47 -5.19 -23.76
CA GLN A 260 3.01 -3.78 -23.69
C GLN A 260 1.94 -3.44 -24.74
N GLY A 261 1.43 -4.45 -25.46
CA GLY A 261 0.50 -4.26 -26.58
C GLY A 261 1.20 -3.84 -27.88
N ILE A 262 0.40 -3.54 -28.90
CA ILE A 262 0.90 -2.98 -30.17
C ILE A 262 0.99 -1.46 -29.97
N GLN A 263 2.18 -0.91 -30.14
CA GLN A 263 2.43 0.53 -30.06
C GLN A 263 2.88 1.05 -31.41
N GLU A 264 2.40 2.22 -31.81
CA GLU A 264 2.86 2.89 -33.02
C GLU A 264 4.31 3.36 -32.82
N CYS A 265 5.20 2.94 -33.72
CA CYS A 265 6.61 3.35 -33.76
C CYS A 265 6.83 4.26 -34.96
N TYR A 266 7.54 5.35 -34.72
CA TYR A 266 7.86 6.38 -35.70
C TYR A 266 9.36 6.44 -35.91
N ARG A 267 9.79 6.58 -37.18
CA ARG A 267 11.17 6.88 -37.52
C ARG A 267 11.35 8.38 -37.64
N VAL A 268 12.05 8.97 -36.68
CA VAL A 268 12.40 10.39 -36.71
C VAL A 268 13.75 10.56 -37.39
N HIS A 269 13.79 11.34 -38.47
CA HIS A 269 15.00 11.69 -39.21
C HIS A 269 15.50 13.07 -38.78
N PHE A 270 16.81 13.17 -38.53
CA PHE A 270 17.48 14.43 -38.18
C PHE A 270 18.13 15.07 -39.41
N ASP A 271 18.53 16.33 -39.27
CA ASP A 271 19.17 17.13 -40.32
C ASP A 271 20.57 16.63 -40.70
N ASP A 272 21.21 15.85 -39.83
CA ASP A 272 22.47 15.16 -40.07
C ASP A 272 22.32 13.78 -40.75
N GLU A 273 21.13 13.50 -41.30
CA GLU A 273 20.74 12.23 -41.93
C GLU A 273 20.69 11.02 -40.97
N THR A 274 20.93 11.21 -39.67
CA THR A 274 20.72 10.16 -38.67
C THR A 274 19.23 9.95 -38.40
N PHE A 275 18.87 8.81 -37.80
CA PHE A 275 17.49 8.52 -37.44
C PHE A 275 17.41 7.75 -36.12
N VAL A 276 16.26 7.88 -35.46
CA VAL A 276 15.88 7.12 -34.26
C VAL A 276 14.45 6.60 -34.45
N ASP A 277 14.25 5.33 -34.13
CA ASP A 277 12.92 4.72 -34.05
C ASP A 277 12.39 4.90 -32.61
N CYS A 278 11.20 5.47 -32.44
CA CYS A 278 10.62 5.80 -31.13
C CYS A 278 9.09 5.70 -31.10
N GLY A 279 8.51 5.47 -29.92
CA GLY A 279 7.06 5.56 -29.70
C GLY A 279 6.57 7.00 -29.46
N LEU A 280 5.25 7.20 -29.44
CA LEU A 280 4.60 8.51 -29.24
C LEU A 280 5.04 9.23 -27.95
N GLU A 281 5.24 8.48 -26.87
CA GLU A 281 5.62 9.02 -25.56
C GLU A 281 7.13 9.33 -25.42
N HIS A 282 7.93 9.11 -26.47
CA HIS A 282 9.37 9.39 -26.39
C HIS A 282 9.60 10.89 -26.15
N LEU A 283 10.36 11.21 -25.10
CA LEU A 283 10.64 12.59 -24.69
C LEU A 283 11.88 13.15 -25.39
N TRP A 284 11.68 14.26 -26.08
CA TRP A 284 12.69 15.02 -26.80
C TRP A 284 13.02 16.30 -26.06
N GLU A 285 14.30 16.52 -25.81
CA GLU A 285 14.78 17.83 -25.42
C GLU A 285 14.96 18.69 -26.68
N VAL A 286 14.12 19.70 -26.86
CA VAL A 286 14.15 20.57 -28.04
C VAL A 286 14.53 22.00 -27.67
N SER A 287 15.34 22.62 -28.52
CA SER A 287 15.74 24.03 -28.42
C SER A 287 15.45 24.75 -29.73
N ASN A 288 14.86 25.95 -29.68
CA ASN A 288 14.64 26.72 -30.90
C ASN A 288 15.88 27.57 -31.28
N THR A 289 15.86 28.17 -32.47
CA THR A 289 16.97 28.99 -32.98
C THR A 289 17.20 30.27 -32.17
N GLU A 290 16.20 30.80 -31.48
CA GLU A 290 16.37 31.94 -30.57
C GLU A 290 17.03 31.52 -29.25
N ASP A 291 16.67 30.36 -28.70
CA ASP A 291 17.21 29.80 -27.46
C ASP A 291 18.71 29.52 -27.62
N ARG A 292 19.10 28.93 -28.77
CA ARG A 292 20.51 28.69 -29.12
C ARG A 292 21.32 29.97 -29.28
N LYS A 293 20.71 31.08 -29.74
CA LYS A 293 21.39 32.38 -29.91
C LYS A 293 21.60 33.14 -28.61
N LYS A 294 20.76 32.91 -27.58
CA LYS A 294 20.83 33.65 -26.31
C LYS A 294 21.72 32.99 -25.26
N SER A 295 22.30 31.81 -25.51
CA SER A 295 23.03 30.99 -24.51
C SER A 295 22.21 30.72 -23.22
N ILE A 296 20.89 30.87 -23.29
CA ILE A 296 19.99 30.54 -22.18
C ILE A 296 19.62 29.07 -22.39
N HIS A 297 19.95 28.20 -21.41
CA HIS A 297 19.49 26.81 -21.37
C HIS A 297 17.98 26.77 -21.07
N ASN A 298 17.18 27.16 -22.05
CA ASN A 298 15.72 27.01 -22.01
C ASN A 298 15.31 25.88 -22.96
N SER A 299 15.91 24.71 -22.78
CA SER A 299 15.40 23.52 -23.44
C SER A 299 14.03 23.17 -22.87
N ARG A 300 13.10 22.84 -23.77
CA ARG A 300 11.80 22.30 -23.37
C ARG A 300 11.78 20.81 -23.70
N VAL A 301 11.15 20.03 -22.84
CA VAL A 301 10.93 18.61 -23.08
C VAL A 301 9.54 18.46 -23.70
N VAL A 302 9.45 17.77 -24.83
CA VAL A 302 8.19 17.48 -25.53
C VAL A 302 8.12 16.00 -25.90
N THR A 303 6.93 15.42 -26.02
CA THR A 303 6.76 14.05 -26.52
C THR A 303 6.86 13.99 -28.05
N THR A 304 6.98 12.79 -28.62
CA THR A 304 6.91 12.62 -30.10
C THR A 304 5.51 12.98 -30.60
N GLU A 305 4.47 12.66 -29.83
CA GLU A 305 3.09 13.08 -30.10
C GLU A 305 2.94 14.61 -30.18
N GLU A 306 3.63 15.36 -29.33
CA GLU A 306 3.62 16.83 -29.35
C GLU A 306 4.44 17.45 -30.49
N ILE A 307 5.33 16.67 -31.13
CA ILE A 307 6.14 17.11 -32.28
C ILE A 307 5.42 16.88 -33.61
N LEU A 308 4.64 15.79 -33.73
CA LEU A 308 3.88 15.41 -34.94
C LEU A 308 2.78 16.43 -35.28
#